data_AF-A0A7C1XLC8-F1
#
_entry.id   AF-A0A7C1XLC8-F1
#
_cell.length_a   1.000
_cell.length_b   1.000
_cell.length_c   1.000
_cell.angle_alpha   90.00
_cell.angle_beta   90.00
_cell.angle_gamma   90.00
#
_symmetry.space_group_name_H-M   'P 1'
#
loop_
_entity.id
_entity.type
_entity.pdbx_description
1 polymer ?
#
loop_
_entity_poly.entity_id
_entity_poly.type
_entity_poly.pdbx_seq_one_letter_code
_entity_poly.pdbx_strand_id
1 'polypeptide(L)' 'TGLALRGTFIISPEGKLLNSEVNFYNLGRNIDELMRKFKANLHLAKHANEGCPAKWKDEGDKTLTPSAKLVGRVYEALK' A
#
# COMPACT_ATOMS: atom_id res chain seq x y z
N THR A 1 10.26 -11.94 -29.29
CA THR A 1 9.49 -12.60 -28.21
C THR A 1 9.40 -11.66 -27.03
N GLY A 2 8.30 -11.64 -26.30
CA GLY A 2 8.07 -10.71 -25.19
C GLY A 2 7.16 -11.33 -24.14
N LEU A 3 7.67 -12.29 -23.38
CA LEU A 3 6.88 -12.88 -22.28
C LEU A 3 6.74 -11.86 -21.16
N ALA A 4 5.49 -11.57 -20.79
CA ALA A 4 5.20 -10.75 -19.63
C ALA A 4 5.74 -11.40 -18.35
N LEU A 5 6.37 -10.58 -17.49
CA LEU A 5 6.70 -10.97 -16.12
C LEU A 5 5.44 -11.17 -15.29
N ARG A 6 5.58 -11.67 -14.06
CA ARG A 6 4.46 -11.91 -13.15
C ARG A 6 4.04 -10.61 -12.48
N GLY A 7 3.29 -9.80 -13.21
CA GLY A 7 2.78 -8.51 -12.75
C GLY A 7 1.46 -8.62 -11.97
N THR A 8 1.33 -7.82 -10.91
CA THR A 8 0.06 -7.51 -10.23
C THR A 8 -0.08 -6.00 -10.13
N PHE A 9 -1.25 -5.47 -10.46
CA PHE A 9 -1.53 -4.04 -10.45
C PHE A 9 -2.85 -3.80 -9.72
N ILE A 10 -2.86 -2.83 -8.80
CA ILE A 10 -4.09 -2.33 -8.17
C ILE A 10 -4.42 -0.98 -8.82
N ILE A 11 -5.61 -0.90 -9.42
CA ILE A 11 -6.09 0.28 -10.14
C ILE A 11 -7.39 0.73 -9.48
N SER A 12 -7.51 2.04 -9.21
CA SER A 12 -8.72 2.63 -8.62
C SER A 12 -9.87 2.70 -9.63
N PRO A 13 -11.13 2.90 -9.20
CA PRO A 13 -12.27 3.11 -10.11
C PRO A 13 -12.08 4.29 -11.08
N GLU A 14 -11.28 5.29 -10.71
CA GLU A 14 -10.93 6.45 -11.55
C GLU A 14 -9.81 6.12 -12.56
N GLY A 15 -9.37 4.86 -12.63
CA GLY A 15 -8.31 4.42 -13.53
C GLY A 15 -6.90 4.75 -13.06
N LYS A 16 -6.71 5.17 -11.80
CA LYS A 16 -5.38 5.52 -11.26
C LYS A 16 -4.65 4.25 -10.79
N LEU A 17 -3.41 4.05 -11.25
CA LEU A 17 -2.54 3.00 -10.73
C LEU A 17 -2.09 3.33 -9.29
N LEU A 18 -2.43 2.47 -8.33
CA LEU A 18 -2.12 2.65 -6.91
C LEU A 18 -0.94 1.79 -6.45
N ASN A 19 -0.83 0.56 -6.98
CA ASN A 19 0.29 -0.33 -6.67
C ASN A 19 0.70 -1.16 -7.89
N SER A 20 1.99 -1.51 -7.92
CA SER A 20 2.52 -2.52 -8.82
C SER A 20 3.44 -3.48 -8.04
N GLU A 21 3.42 -4.75 -8.44
CA GLU A 21 4.37 -5.78 -8.06
C GLU A 21 4.75 -6.53 -9.33
N VAL A 22 6.05 -6.76 -9.56
CA VAL A 22 6.52 -7.46 -10.75
C VAL A 22 7.60 -8.45 -10.35
N ASN A 23 7.29 -9.74 -10.49
CA ASN A 23 8.19 -10.82 -10.11
C ASN A 23 8.73 -11.52 -11.35
N PHE A 24 9.99 -11.99 -11.27
CA PHE A 24 10.57 -12.83 -12.32
C PHE A 24 9.88 -14.20 -12.38
N TYR A 25 10.08 -14.96 -13.45
CA TYR A 25 9.27 -16.15 -13.75
C TYR A 25 9.27 -17.23 -12.66
N ASN A 26 10.34 -17.32 -11.87
CA ASN A 26 10.52 -18.31 -10.81
C ASN A 26 10.09 -17.85 -9.42
N LEU A 27 9.59 -16.62 -9.27
CA LEU A 27 9.11 -16.09 -7.98
C LEU A 27 7.60 -15.92 -7.98
N GLY A 28 6.93 -16.62 -7.07
CA GLY A 28 5.50 -16.49 -6.84
C GLY A 28 5.11 -15.11 -6.28
N ARG A 29 3.81 -14.82 -6.26
CA ARG A 29 3.25 -13.62 -5.60
C ARG A 29 2.75 -13.98 -4.22
N ASN A 30 2.63 -13.00 -3.34
CA ASN A 30 2.06 -13.18 -2.01
C ASN A 30 0.64 -12.59 -1.94
N ILE A 31 -0.37 -13.44 -1.73
CA ILE A 31 -1.77 -13.02 -1.65
C ILE A 31 -2.06 -12.17 -0.41
N ASP A 32 -1.40 -12.46 0.72
CA ASP A 32 -1.62 -11.71 1.97
C ASP A 32 -1.14 -10.26 1.81
N GLU A 33 0.01 -10.06 1.16
CA GLU A 33 0.53 -8.72 0.88
C GLU A 33 -0.33 -7.98 -0.16
N LEU A 34 -0.84 -8.70 -1.17
CA LEU A 34 -1.79 -8.11 -2.13
C LEU A 34 -3.06 -7.64 -1.41
N MET A 35 -3.64 -8.47 -0.56
CA MET A 35 -4.84 -8.13 0.21
C MET A 35 -4.58 -7.01 1.21
N ARG A 36 -3.41 -6.98 1.84
CA ARG A 36 -2.99 -5.87 2.72
C ARG A 36 -2.95 -4.55 1.97
N LYS A 37 -2.30 -4.50 0.81
CA LYS A 37 -2.27 -3.30 -0.06
C LYS A 37 -3.68 -2.92 -0.51
N PHE A 38 -4.49 -3.88 -0.92
CA PHE A 38 -5.87 -3.62 -1.33
C PHE A 38 -6.69 -2.96 -0.22
N LYS A 39 -6.67 -3.53 1.00
CA LYS A 39 -7.34 -2.96 2.19
C LYS A 39 -6.81 -1.58 2.53
N ALA A 40 -5.50 -1.35 2.47
CA ALA A 40 -4.89 -0.04 2.73
C ALA A 40 -5.43 1.03 1.76
N ASN A 41 -5.52 0.73 0.47
CA ASN A 41 -6.09 1.66 -0.50
C ASN A 41 -7.58 1.91 -0.27
N LEU A 42 -8.34 0.89 0.12
CA LEU A 42 -9.75 1.06 0.47
C LEU A 42 -9.93 1.94 1.72
N HIS A 43 -9.06 1.80 2.72
CA HIS A 43 -9.02 2.67 3.91
C HIS A 43 -8.72 4.12 3.53
N LEU A 44 -7.67 4.35 2.74
CA LEU A 44 -7.25 5.69 2.30
C LEU A 44 -8.27 6.36 1.38
N ALA A 45 -9.03 5.59 0.59
CA ALA A 45 -10.14 6.11 -0.19
C ALA A 45 -11.26 6.69 0.68
N LYS A 46 -11.48 6.13 1.88
CA LYS A 46 -12.45 6.64 2.87
C LYS A 46 -11.86 7.73 3.77
N HIS A 47 -10.55 7.70 4.02
CA HIS A 47 -9.84 8.58 4.95
C HIS A 47 -8.70 9.33 4.24
N ALA A 48 -9.07 10.30 3.40
CA ALA A 48 -8.12 10.99 2.52
C ALA A 48 -6.98 11.77 3.24
N ASN A 49 -7.15 12.06 4.52
CA ASN A 49 -6.18 12.82 5.32
C ASN A 49 -5.21 11.92 6.11
N GLU A 50 -5.29 10.60 5.94
CA GLU A 50 -4.46 9.63 6.64
C GLU A 50 -3.42 9.00 5.72
N GLY A 51 -2.46 8.31 6.33
CA GLY A 51 -1.46 7.47 5.68
C GLY A 51 -1.30 6.16 6.44
N CYS A 52 -1.28 5.05 5.71
CA CYS A 52 -0.98 3.74 6.27
C CYS A 52 0.54 3.56 6.43
N PRO A 53 1.08 3.41 7.65
CA PRO A 53 2.52 3.21 7.86
C PRO A 53 3.00 1.83 7.38
N ALA A 54 4.33 1.64 7.36
CA ALA A 54 4.95 0.41 6.85
C ALA A 54 4.49 -0.89 7.56
N LYS A 55 4.11 -0.81 8.83
CA LYS A 55 3.63 -1.96 9.63
C LYS A 55 2.11 -2.13 9.61
N TRP A 56 1.38 -1.28 8.90
CA TRP A 56 -0.09 -1.36 8.81
C TRP A 56 -0.51 -2.64 8.10
N LYS A 57 -1.46 -3.38 8.67
CA LYS A 57 -1.96 -4.66 8.17
C LYS A 57 -3.46 -4.62 7.89
N ASP A 58 -4.25 -4.10 8.81
CA ASP A 58 -5.70 -4.16 8.76
C ASP A 58 -6.37 -2.90 9.35
N GLU A 59 -7.68 -2.76 9.13
CA GLU A 59 -8.47 -1.70 9.74
C GLU A 59 -8.37 -1.78 11.28
N GLY A 60 -8.09 -0.64 11.92
CA GLY A 60 -7.83 -0.55 13.36
C GLY A 60 -6.35 -0.38 13.73
N ASP A 61 -5.42 -0.67 12.81
CA ASP A 61 -4.02 -0.32 13.00
C ASP A 61 -3.79 1.20 13.02
N LYS A 62 -2.79 1.65 13.76
CA LYS A 62 -2.41 3.07 13.82
C LYS A 62 -2.14 3.61 12.41
N THR A 63 -2.79 4.71 12.08
CA THR A 63 -2.54 5.52 10.88
C THR A 63 -1.81 6.80 11.26
N LEU A 64 -1.30 7.50 10.26
CA LEU A 64 -0.61 8.78 10.42
C LEU A 64 -1.39 9.87 9.70
N THR A 65 -1.57 11.03 10.34
CA THR A 65 -2.05 12.24 9.64
C THR A 65 -0.84 13.05 9.21
N PRO A 66 -0.53 13.16 7.90
CA PRO A 66 0.64 13.88 7.43
C PRO A 66 0.64 15.35 7.89
N SER A 67 1.74 15.82 8.46
CA SER A 67 1.94 17.23 8.81
C SER A 67 3.41 17.63 8.79
N ALA A 68 3.69 18.93 8.64
CA ALA A 68 5.07 19.44 8.68
C ALA A 68 5.80 19.09 9.98
N LYS A 69 5.06 18.95 11.10
CA LYS A 69 5.64 18.60 12.41
C LYS A 69 6.18 17.16 12.45
N LEU A 70 5.65 16.26 11.60
CA LEU A 70 6.00 14.85 11.51
C LEU A 70 7.26 14.58 10.68
N VAL A 71 7.73 15.54 9.88
CA VAL A 71 8.93 15.39 9.04
C VAL A 71 10.14 15.07 9.93
N GLY A 72 10.82 13.97 9.66
CA GLY A 72 11.96 13.47 10.46
C GLY A 72 11.59 12.80 11.78
N ARG A 73 10.31 12.78 12.19
CA ARG A 73 9.83 12.25 13.49
C ARG A 73 8.75 11.18 13.36
N VAL A 74 8.59 10.59 12.18
CA VAL A 74 7.56 9.58 11.91
C VAL A 74 7.65 8.38 12.86
N TYR A 75 8.86 7.98 13.27
CA TYR A 75 9.08 6.86 14.19
C TYR A 75 8.53 7.12 15.60
N GLU A 76 8.45 8.39 16.04
CA GLU A 76 7.92 8.76 17.36
C GLU A 76 6.40 8.57 17.41
N ALA A 77 5.71 8.83 16.30
CA ALA A 77 4.27 8.63 16.17
C ALA A 77 3.86 7.16 16.05
N LEU A 78 4.82 6.27 15.75
CA LEU A 78 4.60 4.84 15.54
C LEU A 78 5.10 3.95 16.70
N LYS A 79 5.66 4.53 17.76
CA LYS A 79 5.89 3.84 19.03
C LYS A 79 4.55 3.48 19.70
#